data_AF-A0A366DG63-F1
#
_entry.id   AF-A0A366DG63-F1
#
_cell.length_a   1.000
_cell.length_b   1.000
_cell.length_c   1.000
_cell.angle_alpha   90.00
_cell.angle_beta   90.00
_cell.angle_gamma   90.00
#
_symmetry.space_group_name_H-M   'P 1'
#
loop_
_entity.id
_entity.type
_entity.pdbx_description
1 polymer ?
#
loop_
_entity_poly.entity_id
_entity_poly.type
_entity_poly.pdbx_seq_one_letter_code
_entity_poly.pdbx_strand_id
1 'polypeptide(L)'
;MVGRMELALKITEECARLPEPLGRAAVVALALDRESNQTDRRFLRQRVEELAASLDRESRTAVRRIDQAFFMLAESMAETAGTEAQGAQAPSDDGWYTDSLTATLHLDEDPVRLIETRRIVATADELDEIVFSWSVSASSVEPRQLSAEVTSGGKILEKRTVGRSHVDFRMRLPEPISLSQHHDYTAIIIAGPRRSIRPYYIVTPWRTCKFFRLRICFGPRTPAEIWRIRGLPSRQ
;
A
#
# COMPACT_ATOMS: atom_id res chain seq x y z
N MET A 1 20.83 -0.91 -13.08
CA MET A 1 20.05 -0.88 -14.34
C MET A 1 19.26 -2.18 -14.60
N VAL A 2 19.52 -3.26 -13.85
CA VAL A 2 18.91 -4.60 -14.03
C VAL A 2 17.43 -4.65 -13.59
N GLY A 3 17.05 -3.97 -12.50
CA GLY A 3 15.70 -4.12 -11.91
C GLY A 3 14.50 -3.65 -12.75
N ARG A 4 14.65 -2.72 -13.69
CA ARG A 4 13.52 -2.26 -14.52
C ARG A 4 13.07 -3.30 -15.53
N MET A 5 14.02 -4.03 -16.12
CA MET A 5 13.73 -5.02 -17.16
C MET A 5 13.17 -6.30 -16.54
N GLU A 6 13.72 -6.69 -15.39
CA GLU A 6 13.22 -7.80 -14.58
C GLU A 6 11.78 -7.55 -14.06
N LEU A 7 11.51 -6.35 -13.55
CA LEU A 7 10.17 -5.96 -13.13
C LEU A 7 9.17 -5.96 -14.30
N ALA A 8 9.57 -5.43 -15.47
CA ALA A 8 8.71 -5.42 -16.66
C ALA A 8 8.38 -6.85 -17.14
N LEU A 9 9.35 -7.77 -17.10
CA LEU A 9 9.14 -9.18 -17.42
C LEU A 9 8.16 -9.84 -16.45
N LYS A 10 8.39 -9.67 -15.14
CA LYS A 10 7.51 -10.25 -14.10
C LYS A 10 6.06 -9.75 -14.22
N ILE A 11 5.86 -8.45 -14.45
CA ILE A 11 4.52 -7.89 -14.65
C ILE A 11 3.89 -8.43 -15.95
N THR A 12 4.68 -8.61 -17.01
CA THR A 12 4.18 -9.18 -18.28
C THR A 12 3.73 -10.63 -18.11
N GLU A 13 4.46 -11.42 -17.31
CA GLU A 13 4.09 -12.80 -16.98
C GLU A 13 2.77 -12.86 -16.18
N GLU A 14 2.57 -11.96 -15.22
CA GLU A 14 1.29 -11.85 -14.50
C GLU A 14 0.14 -11.44 -15.43
N CYS A 15 0.37 -10.50 -16.34
CA CYS A 15 -0.62 -10.11 -17.34
C CYS A 15 -1.04 -11.28 -18.23
N ALA A 16 -0.12 -12.18 -18.56
CA ALA A 16 -0.41 -13.37 -19.37
C ALA A 16 -1.27 -14.41 -18.65
N ARG A 17 -1.37 -14.36 -17.31
CA ARG A 17 -2.26 -15.23 -16.52
C ARG A 17 -3.71 -14.76 -16.50
N LEU A 18 -3.99 -13.52 -16.92
CA LEU A 18 -5.35 -13.00 -16.95
C LEU A 18 -6.16 -13.56 -18.13
N PRO A 19 -7.48 -13.74 -17.97
CA PRO A 19 -8.36 -14.04 -19.09
C PRO A 19 -8.37 -12.91 -20.13
N GLU A 20 -8.33 -13.24 -21.41
CA GLU A 20 -8.56 -12.24 -22.46
C GLU A 20 -10.01 -11.72 -22.42
N PRO A 21 -10.26 -10.42 -22.70
CA PRO A 21 -9.33 -9.42 -23.20
C PRO A 21 -8.52 -8.66 -22.13
N LEU A 22 -8.55 -9.09 -20.87
CA LEU A 22 -8.00 -8.32 -19.74
C LEU A 22 -6.47 -8.34 -19.70
N GLY A 23 -5.84 -9.46 -20.03
CA GLY A 23 -4.38 -9.54 -20.15
C GLY A 23 -3.83 -8.52 -21.14
N ARG A 24 -4.42 -8.47 -22.34
CA ARG A 24 -4.09 -7.45 -23.34
C ARG A 24 -4.38 -6.02 -22.88
N ALA A 25 -5.49 -5.79 -22.17
CA ALA A 25 -5.82 -4.47 -21.64
C ALA A 25 -4.74 -3.95 -20.66
N ALA A 26 -4.23 -4.82 -19.78
CA ALA A 26 -3.16 -4.45 -18.85
C ALA A 26 -1.82 -4.19 -19.54
N VAL A 27 -1.42 -5.04 -20.50
CA VAL A 27 -0.18 -4.88 -21.28
C VAL A 27 -0.18 -3.54 -22.02
N VAL A 28 -1.28 -3.21 -22.69
CA VAL A 28 -1.45 -1.95 -23.42
C VAL A 28 -1.48 -0.76 -22.46
N ALA A 29 -2.23 -0.83 -21.35
CA ALA A 29 -2.27 0.28 -20.39
C ALA A 29 -0.88 0.62 -19.81
N LEU A 30 -0.08 -0.41 -19.51
CA LEU A 30 1.25 -0.29 -18.91
C LEU A 30 2.39 -0.08 -19.93
N ALA A 31 2.08 -0.11 -21.23
CA ALA A 31 3.07 -0.02 -22.31
C ALA A 31 4.19 -1.09 -22.20
N LEU A 32 3.79 -2.32 -21.88
CA LEU A 32 4.71 -3.45 -21.69
C LEU A 32 5.04 -4.18 -23.00
N ASP A 33 4.29 -3.94 -24.06
CA ASP A 33 4.61 -4.48 -25.38
C ASP A 33 5.78 -3.72 -26.04
N ARG A 34 6.57 -4.44 -26.84
CA ARG A 34 7.75 -3.88 -27.53
C ARG A 34 7.40 -2.78 -28.53
N GLU A 35 6.16 -2.75 -29.04
CA GLU A 35 5.68 -1.75 -30.00
C GLU A 35 5.27 -0.43 -29.31
N SER A 36 4.65 -0.48 -28.13
CA SER A 36 4.27 0.73 -27.35
C SER A 36 5.44 1.59 -26.91
N ASN A 37 6.65 1.03 -26.82
CA ASN A 37 7.86 1.78 -26.49
C ASN A 37 8.49 2.54 -27.67
N GLN A 38 8.04 2.33 -28.91
CA GLN A 38 8.76 2.83 -30.08
C GLN A 38 8.13 4.05 -30.76
N THR A 39 6.79 4.17 -30.87
CA THR A 39 6.16 5.34 -31.52
C THR A 39 4.72 5.57 -31.03
N ASP A 40 4.32 6.84 -30.87
CA ASP A 40 2.95 7.36 -30.63
C ASP A 40 2.07 6.78 -29.50
N ARG A 41 2.55 5.78 -28.74
CA ARG A 41 1.85 5.18 -27.60
C ARG A 41 2.39 5.62 -26.25
N ARG A 42 3.11 6.75 -26.21
CA ARG A 42 3.70 7.28 -24.96
C ARG A 42 2.63 7.66 -23.93
N PHE A 43 1.50 8.19 -24.39
CA PHE A 43 0.45 8.68 -23.50
C PHE A 43 -0.67 7.65 -23.31
N LEU A 44 -1.14 7.52 -22.07
CA LEU A 44 -2.22 6.59 -21.71
C LEU A 44 -3.48 6.79 -22.55
N ARG A 45 -3.82 8.05 -22.90
CA ARG A 45 -5.01 8.37 -23.71
C ARG A 45 -5.00 7.64 -25.06
N GLN A 46 -3.87 7.68 -25.77
CA GLN A 46 -3.72 7.03 -27.08
C GLN A 46 -3.85 5.50 -26.94
N ARG A 47 -3.21 4.92 -25.91
CA ARG A 47 -3.30 3.49 -25.62
C ARG A 47 -4.73 3.04 -25.28
N VAL A 48 -5.50 3.89 -24.60
CA VAL A 48 -6.92 3.65 -24.31
C VAL A 48 -7.76 3.68 -25.59
N GLU A 49 -7.52 4.65 -26.48
CA GLU A 49 -8.24 4.79 -27.76
C GLU A 49 -7.97 3.60 -28.69
N GLU A 50 -6.72 3.16 -28.80
CA GLU A 50 -6.35 1.98 -29.57
C GLU A 50 -6.91 0.68 -28.97
N LEU A 51 -6.86 0.54 -27.63
CA LEU A 51 -7.48 -0.61 -26.98
C LEU A 51 -8.98 -0.64 -27.27
N ALA A 52 -9.65 0.51 -27.20
CA ALA A 52 -11.07 0.64 -27.53
C ALA A 52 -11.36 0.20 -28.96
N ALA A 53 -10.59 0.69 -29.94
CA ALA A 53 -10.70 0.29 -31.34
C ALA A 53 -10.46 -1.23 -31.51
N SER A 54 -9.46 -1.79 -30.83
CA SER A 54 -9.13 -3.22 -30.93
C SER A 54 -10.17 -4.15 -30.31
N LEU A 55 -10.99 -3.64 -29.40
CA LEU A 55 -12.08 -4.38 -28.76
C LEU A 55 -13.43 -4.15 -29.45
N ASP A 56 -13.49 -3.30 -30.48
CA ASP A 56 -14.71 -2.78 -31.10
C ASP A 56 -15.65 -2.15 -30.06
N ARG A 57 -15.09 -1.29 -29.21
CA ARG A 57 -15.81 -0.62 -28.11
C ARG A 57 -15.42 0.84 -27.98
N GLU A 58 -16.21 1.57 -27.20
CA GLU A 58 -15.90 2.94 -26.80
C GLU A 58 -14.80 3.01 -25.72
N SER A 59 -14.09 4.14 -25.65
CA SER A 59 -13.00 4.39 -24.70
C SER A 59 -13.40 4.17 -23.23
N ARG A 60 -14.65 4.47 -22.86
CA ARG A 60 -15.16 4.21 -21.51
C ARG A 60 -15.16 2.72 -21.16
N THR A 61 -15.49 1.87 -22.13
CA THR A 61 -15.46 0.42 -21.95
C THR A 61 -14.02 -0.10 -21.88
N ALA A 62 -13.11 0.47 -22.67
CA ALA A 62 -11.69 0.15 -22.59
C ALA A 62 -11.09 0.50 -21.22
N VAL A 63 -11.39 1.69 -20.67
CA VAL A 63 -10.98 2.08 -19.31
C VAL A 63 -11.54 1.10 -18.28
N ARG A 64 -12.82 0.73 -18.35
CA ARG A 64 -13.40 -0.25 -17.43
C ARG A 64 -12.71 -1.61 -17.50
N ARG A 65 -12.26 -2.03 -18.69
CA ARG A 65 -11.50 -3.27 -18.87
C ARG A 65 -10.09 -3.17 -18.31
N ILE A 66 -9.44 -2.02 -18.43
CA ILE A 66 -8.14 -1.75 -17.79
C ILE A 66 -8.27 -1.79 -16.27
N ASP A 67 -9.28 -1.13 -15.70
CA ASP A 67 -9.52 -1.14 -14.25
C ASP A 67 -9.79 -2.57 -13.75
N GLN A 68 -10.58 -3.34 -14.49
CA GLN A 68 -10.85 -4.75 -14.19
C GLN A 68 -9.57 -5.61 -14.27
N ALA A 69 -8.73 -5.38 -15.28
CA ALA A 69 -7.46 -6.09 -15.44
C ALA A 69 -6.49 -5.77 -14.30
N PHE A 70 -6.37 -4.50 -13.90
CA PHE A 70 -5.54 -4.11 -12.76
C PHE A 70 -6.05 -4.65 -11.43
N PHE A 71 -7.36 -4.73 -11.25
CA PHE A 71 -7.94 -5.38 -10.08
C PHE A 71 -7.54 -6.86 -10.01
N MET A 72 -7.73 -7.61 -11.10
CA MET A 72 -7.37 -9.04 -11.14
C MET A 72 -5.86 -9.28 -11.06
N LEU A 73 -5.03 -8.38 -11.59
CA LEU A 73 -3.58 -8.44 -11.41
C LEU A 73 -3.19 -8.24 -9.95
N ALA A 74 -3.79 -7.26 -9.29
CA ALA A 74 -3.54 -7.02 -7.86
C ALA A 74 -3.98 -8.23 -7.02
N GLU A 75 -5.14 -8.83 -7.33
CA GLU A 75 -5.59 -10.07 -6.69
C GLU A 75 -4.64 -11.24 -6.96
N SER A 76 -4.27 -11.52 -8.22
CA SER A 76 -3.33 -12.59 -8.58
C SER A 76 -1.97 -12.44 -7.90
N MET A 77 -1.44 -11.22 -7.85
CA MET A 77 -0.17 -10.95 -7.18
C MET A 77 -0.29 -11.09 -5.67
N ALA A 78 -1.42 -10.70 -5.08
CA ALA A 78 -1.71 -10.91 -3.65
C ALA A 78 -1.95 -12.39 -3.31
N GLU A 79 -2.59 -13.16 -4.20
CA GLU A 79 -2.82 -14.59 -4.07
C GLU A 79 -1.55 -15.41 -4.29
N THR A 80 -0.68 -15.00 -5.21
CA THR A 80 0.65 -15.62 -5.40
C THR A 80 1.51 -15.36 -4.17
N ALA A 81 1.51 -14.12 -3.65
CA ALA A 81 2.11 -13.80 -2.35
C ALA A 81 1.45 -14.56 -1.17
N GLY A 82 0.19 -14.97 -1.31
CA GLY A 82 -0.57 -15.75 -0.33
C GLY A 82 -0.50 -17.27 -0.47
N THR A 83 -0.13 -17.80 -1.65
CA THR A 83 -0.06 -19.24 -1.96
C THR A 83 1.36 -19.76 -1.79
N GLU A 84 2.37 -18.94 -2.10
CA GLU A 84 3.76 -19.14 -1.67
C GLU A 84 3.91 -19.11 -0.13
N ALA A 85 2.86 -18.70 0.60
CA ALA A 85 2.82 -18.67 2.06
C ALA A 85 2.51 -20.01 2.75
N GLN A 86 2.23 -21.09 2.01
CA GLN A 86 2.01 -22.43 2.62
C GLN A 86 3.26 -23.33 2.64
N GLY A 87 4.36 -22.90 2.02
CA GLY A 87 5.63 -23.61 2.08
C GLY A 87 6.79 -22.64 1.86
N ALA A 88 7.42 -22.20 2.95
CA ALA A 88 8.58 -21.30 2.94
C ALA A 88 8.35 -19.94 2.23
N GLN A 89 7.72 -19.02 2.98
CA GLN A 89 7.45 -17.63 2.60
C GLN A 89 8.69 -16.92 2.04
N ALA A 90 8.63 -16.51 0.77
CA ALA A 90 9.56 -15.54 0.22
C ALA A 90 9.47 -14.23 1.03
N PRO A 91 10.61 -13.64 1.45
CA PRO A 91 10.64 -12.33 2.09
C PRO A 91 9.89 -11.31 1.23
N SER A 92 9.07 -10.45 1.84
CA SER A 92 8.85 -9.14 1.22
C SER A 92 10.22 -8.53 0.93
N ASP A 93 10.42 -7.88 -0.21
CA ASP A 93 11.72 -7.38 -0.67
C ASP A 93 12.46 -6.47 0.35
N ASP A 94 11.74 -5.96 1.35
CA ASP A 94 12.26 -5.14 2.45
C ASP A 94 12.68 -5.93 3.71
N GLY A 95 12.58 -7.26 3.72
CA GLY A 95 13.15 -8.11 4.77
C GLY A 95 12.34 -8.24 6.08
N TRP A 96 11.06 -7.86 6.15
CA TRP A 96 10.22 -8.07 7.34
C TRP A 96 8.70 -8.00 7.09
N TYR A 97 7.90 -8.54 8.00
CA TYR A 97 6.43 -8.35 8.02
C TYR A 97 5.91 -7.92 9.39
N THR A 98 4.63 -7.51 9.46
CA THR A 98 3.97 -7.15 10.74
C THR A 98 3.28 -8.38 11.32
N ASP A 99 3.70 -8.86 12.48
CA ASP A 99 2.99 -9.94 13.17
C ASP A 99 1.70 -9.40 13.80
N SER A 100 1.80 -8.27 14.52
CA SER A 100 0.64 -7.64 15.13
C SER A 100 0.72 -6.12 15.09
N LEU A 101 -0.45 -5.49 14.98
CA LEU A 101 -0.66 -4.05 15.03
C LEU A 101 -1.77 -3.73 16.04
N THR A 102 -1.45 -2.88 17.02
CA THR A 102 -2.44 -2.21 17.86
C THR A 102 -2.42 -0.73 17.58
N ALA A 103 -3.56 -0.17 17.21
CA ALA A 103 -3.76 1.24 16.94
C ALA A 103 -4.74 1.84 17.95
N THR A 104 -4.39 2.98 18.54
CA THR A 104 -5.28 3.80 19.37
C THR A 104 -5.41 5.18 18.75
N LEU A 105 -6.61 5.48 18.24
CA LEU A 105 -6.94 6.74 17.60
C LEU A 105 -7.65 7.68 18.58
N HIS A 106 -7.00 8.78 18.91
CA HIS A 106 -7.52 9.86 19.75
C HIS A 106 -8.20 10.93 18.88
N LEU A 107 -9.52 10.83 18.76
CA LEU A 107 -10.38 11.84 18.11
C LEU A 107 -10.88 12.89 19.11
N ASP A 108 -10.61 12.68 20.40
CA ASP A 108 -10.87 13.55 21.52
C ASP A 108 -9.80 14.65 21.71
N GLU A 109 -8.78 14.63 20.86
CA GLU A 109 -7.68 15.60 20.84
C GLU A 109 -7.66 16.38 19.53
N ASP A 110 -7.13 17.61 19.57
CA ASP A 110 -6.90 18.45 18.39
C ASP A 110 -5.49 19.07 18.50
N PRO A 111 -4.52 18.69 17.64
CA PRO A 111 -4.64 17.79 16.48
C PRO A 111 -4.96 16.33 16.82
N VAL A 112 -5.52 15.58 15.85
CA VAL A 112 -5.85 14.17 16.04
C VAL A 112 -4.57 13.36 16.22
N ARG A 113 -4.52 12.56 17.29
CA ARG A 113 -3.35 11.73 17.60
C ARG A 113 -3.66 10.26 17.38
N LEU A 114 -2.69 9.53 16.86
CA LEU A 114 -2.78 8.11 16.63
C LEU A 114 -1.52 7.43 17.16
N ILE A 115 -1.71 6.46 18.05
CA ILE A 115 -0.63 5.68 18.64
C ILE A 115 -0.68 4.29 18.03
N GLU A 116 0.38 3.90 17.32
CA GLU A 116 0.53 2.55 16.81
C GLU A 116 1.67 1.83 17.51
N THR A 117 1.38 0.63 18.00
CA THR A 117 2.39 -0.33 18.44
C THR A 117 2.38 -1.51 17.49
N ARG A 118 3.54 -1.82 16.91
CA ARG A 118 3.71 -2.93 15.99
C ARG A 118 4.75 -3.91 16.51
N ARG A 119 4.44 -5.19 16.38
CA ARG A 119 5.43 -6.28 16.40
C ARG A 119 5.76 -6.63 14.97
N ILE A 120 7.03 -6.51 14.61
CA ILE A 120 7.54 -6.94 13.31
C ILE A 120 8.32 -8.24 13.43
N VAL A 121 8.49 -8.93 12.32
CA VAL A 121 9.31 -10.14 12.21
C VAL A 121 10.25 -9.98 11.03
N ALA A 122 11.54 -10.19 11.24
CA ALA A 122 12.52 -10.22 10.17
C ALA A 122 12.32 -11.46 9.28
N THR A 123 12.39 -11.26 7.97
CA THR A 123 12.45 -12.29 6.93
C THR A 123 13.80 -12.30 6.21
N ALA A 124 14.75 -11.49 6.68
CA ALA A 124 16.15 -11.47 6.27
C ALA A 124 17.05 -11.37 7.51
N ASP A 125 18.29 -11.78 7.39
CA ASP A 125 19.31 -11.54 8.43
C ASP A 125 19.80 -10.10 8.42
N GLU A 126 20.33 -9.65 9.55
CA GLU A 126 20.92 -8.32 9.75
C GLU A 126 20.00 -7.15 9.36
N LEU A 127 18.68 -7.29 9.61
CA LEU A 127 17.74 -6.21 9.37
C LEU A 127 17.93 -5.11 10.42
N ASP A 128 18.39 -3.93 9.99
CA ASP A 128 18.68 -2.79 10.85
C ASP A 128 17.82 -1.55 10.54
N GLU A 129 17.14 -1.53 9.40
CA GLU A 129 16.27 -0.45 8.96
C GLU A 129 14.94 -0.96 8.40
N ILE A 130 13.85 -0.24 8.69
CA ILE A 130 12.52 -0.54 8.18
C ILE A 130 11.81 0.70 7.65
N VAL A 131 10.86 0.51 6.73
CA VAL A 131 10.00 1.59 6.22
C VAL A 131 8.54 1.32 6.54
N PHE A 132 7.93 2.20 7.33
CA PHE A 132 6.49 2.20 7.56
C PHE A 132 5.83 3.42 6.92
N SER A 133 4.65 3.20 6.35
CA SER A 133 3.96 4.21 5.54
C SER A 133 2.61 4.58 6.16
N TRP A 134 2.26 5.85 5.98
CA TRP A 134 0.98 6.42 6.39
C TRP A 134 0.32 7.14 5.23
N SER A 135 -0.99 6.95 5.10
CA SER A 135 -1.78 7.68 4.12
C SER A 135 -2.74 8.66 4.78
N VAL A 136 -2.80 9.88 4.26
CA VAL A 136 -3.89 10.82 4.54
C VAL A 136 -4.57 11.22 3.25
N SER A 137 -5.88 11.46 3.32
CA SER A 137 -6.58 12.01 2.15
C SER A 137 -6.04 13.41 1.88
N ALA A 138 -5.52 13.65 0.67
CA ALA A 138 -5.00 14.95 0.26
C ALA A 138 -6.07 16.07 0.32
N SER A 139 -7.36 15.69 0.25
CA SER A 139 -8.49 16.63 0.43
C SER A 139 -8.74 17.06 1.88
N SER A 140 -8.04 16.43 2.83
CA SER A 140 -8.25 16.56 4.27
C SER A 140 -7.03 17.18 4.93
N VAL A 141 -5.86 16.58 4.72
CA VAL A 141 -4.58 16.98 5.32
C VAL A 141 -3.52 16.79 4.24
N GLU A 142 -2.66 17.78 4.05
CA GLU A 142 -1.52 17.60 3.15
C GLU A 142 -0.58 16.54 3.75
N PRO A 143 -0.09 15.55 2.97
CA PRO A 143 0.81 14.52 3.50
C PRO A 143 2.02 15.10 4.25
N ARG A 144 2.55 16.24 3.79
CA ARG A 144 3.67 16.92 4.44
C ARG A 144 3.37 17.35 5.88
N GLN A 145 2.11 17.61 6.23
CA GLN A 145 1.68 18.00 7.58
C GLN A 145 1.58 16.82 8.55
N LEU A 146 1.58 15.57 8.06
CA LEU A 146 1.60 14.39 8.93
C LEU A 146 2.98 14.25 9.56
N SER A 147 3.06 14.31 10.88
CA SER A 147 4.30 13.99 11.60
C SER A 147 4.17 12.63 12.27
N ALA A 148 5.31 11.97 12.40
CA ALA A 148 5.43 10.76 13.21
C ALA A 148 6.65 10.91 14.12
N GLU A 149 6.53 10.37 15.32
CA GLU A 149 7.60 10.20 16.29
C GLU A 149 7.62 8.75 16.73
N VAL A 150 8.80 8.14 16.80
CA VAL A 150 8.96 6.81 17.39
C VAL A 150 9.35 7.00 18.85
N THR A 151 8.47 6.59 19.74
CA THR A 151 8.66 6.73 21.19
C THR A 151 9.40 5.54 21.80
N SER A 152 9.37 4.39 21.13
CA SER A 152 10.11 3.19 21.52
C SER A 152 10.43 2.32 20.30
N GLY A 153 11.52 1.56 20.36
CA GLY A 153 11.84 0.55 19.35
C GLY A 153 12.49 1.09 18.07
N GLY A 154 13.05 2.29 18.07
CA GLY A 154 13.86 2.75 16.94
C GLY A 154 13.96 4.27 16.87
N LYS A 155 14.57 4.75 15.77
CA LYS A 155 14.72 6.18 15.48
C LYS A 155 14.38 6.45 14.03
N ILE A 156 13.51 7.43 13.78
CA ILE A 156 13.20 7.88 12.42
C ILE A 156 14.46 8.56 11.87
N LEU A 157 14.95 8.06 10.73
CA LEU A 157 16.06 8.64 9.98
C LEU A 157 15.57 9.65 8.95
N GLU A 158 14.43 9.34 8.33
CA GLU A 158 13.98 10.07 7.16
C GLU A 158 12.45 10.00 7.05
N LYS A 159 11.89 11.11 6.55
CA LYS A 159 10.49 11.23 6.15
C LYS A 159 10.44 11.56 4.67
N ARG A 160 9.76 10.74 3.87
CA ARG A 160 9.61 10.93 2.43
C ARG A 160 8.15 10.98 2.05
N THR A 161 7.73 12.02 1.33
CA THR A 161 6.39 12.03 0.72
C THR A 161 6.42 11.17 -0.53
N VAL A 162 5.52 10.18 -0.63
CA VAL A 162 5.42 9.27 -1.77
C VAL A 162 4.05 9.45 -2.44
N GLY A 163 4.07 9.89 -3.70
CA GLY A 163 2.85 10.22 -4.42
C GLY A 163 2.11 11.42 -3.80
N ARG A 164 0.76 11.38 -3.87
CA ARG A 164 -0.11 12.49 -3.45
C ARG A 164 -0.70 12.36 -2.05
N SER A 165 -0.65 11.16 -1.45
CA SER A 165 -1.37 10.84 -0.22
C SER A 165 -0.55 10.08 0.81
N HIS A 166 0.64 9.59 0.47
CA HIS A 166 1.44 8.75 1.37
C HIS A 166 2.69 9.46 1.88
N VAL A 167 3.08 9.09 3.10
CA VAL A 167 4.33 9.46 3.74
C VAL A 167 5.00 8.19 4.24
N ASP A 168 6.22 7.97 3.79
CA ASP A 168 7.10 6.93 4.29
C ASP A 168 7.97 7.49 5.41
N PHE A 169 8.15 6.70 6.45
CA PHE A 169 9.10 6.93 7.51
C PHE A 169 10.10 5.78 7.52
N ARG A 170 11.36 6.10 7.24
CA ARG A 170 12.47 5.16 7.39
C ARG A 170 12.97 5.23 8.82
N MET A 171 13.01 4.09 9.48
CA MET A 171 13.40 3.96 10.88
C MET A 171 14.57 3.00 11.02
N ARG A 172 15.57 3.39 11.80
CA ARG A 172 16.64 2.50 12.26
C ARG A 172 16.22 1.78 13.53
N LEU A 173 16.43 0.47 13.57
CA LEU A 173 16.25 -0.36 14.76
C LEU A 173 17.38 -0.09 15.78
N PRO A 174 17.18 -0.35 17.07
CA PRO A 174 18.24 -0.18 18.07
C PRO A 174 19.46 -1.07 17.80
N GLU A 175 19.21 -2.30 17.35
CA GLU A 175 20.19 -3.31 16.98
C GLU A 175 19.65 -4.06 15.74
N PRO A 176 20.53 -4.59 14.87
CA PRO A 176 20.11 -5.48 13.79
C PRO A 176 19.38 -6.70 14.36
N ILE A 177 18.32 -7.13 13.70
CA ILE A 177 17.58 -8.34 14.06
C ILE A 177 17.77 -9.41 12.98
N SER A 178 17.96 -10.64 13.42
CA SER A 178 18.18 -11.79 12.52
C SER A 178 16.88 -12.38 12.00
N LEU A 179 16.99 -13.27 11.02
CA LEU A 179 15.86 -13.99 10.44
C LEU A 179 14.93 -14.57 11.52
N SER A 180 13.62 -14.34 11.36
CA SER A 180 12.54 -14.75 12.26
C SER A 180 12.52 -14.07 13.64
N GLN A 181 13.48 -13.20 13.96
CA GLN A 181 13.41 -12.45 15.22
C GLN A 181 12.32 -11.38 15.17
N HIS A 182 11.78 -11.10 16.35
CA HIS A 182 10.73 -10.12 16.54
C HIS A 182 11.29 -8.82 17.11
N HIS A 183 10.69 -7.71 16.70
CA HIS A 183 10.98 -6.41 17.27
C HIS A 183 9.71 -5.59 17.45
N ASP A 184 9.60 -4.93 18.60
CA ASP A 184 8.43 -4.12 18.95
C ASP A 184 8.80 -2.64 18.88
N TYR A 185 7.95 -1.84 18.23
CA TYR A 185 8.10 -0.38 18.23
C TYR A 185 6.75 0.33 18.40
N THR A 186 6.82 1.55 18.93
CA THR A 186 5.65 2.42 19.09
C THR A 186 5.90 3.74 18.40
N ALA A 187 4.97 4.10 17.52
CA ALA A 187 4.95 5.39 16.83
C ALA A 187 3.73 6.20 17.25
N ILE A 188 3.93 7.50 17.47
CA ILE A 188 2.87 8.50 17.61
C ILE A 188 2.80 9.26 16.28
N ILE A 189 1.61 9.28 15.70
CA ILE A 189 1.30 9.99 14.47
C ILE A 189 0.35 11.12 14.81
N ILE A 190 0.71 12.32 14.40
CA ILE A 190 -0.14 13.49 14.55
C ILE A 190 -0.73 13.79 13.19
N ALA A 191 -2.04 13.55 13.08
CA ALA A 191 -2.83 13.94 11.93
C ALA A 191 -3.39 15.34 12.17
N GLY A 192 -3.66 16.09 11.11
CA GLY A 192 -4.20 17.45 11.21
C GLY A 192 -5.50 17.56 12.01
N PRO A 193 -6.12 18.76 12.03
CA PRO A 193 -7.20 19.02 12.96
C PRO A 193 -8.41 18.08 12.76
N ARG A 194 -9.16 17.79 13.82
CA ARG A 194 -10.25 16.79 13.80
C ARG A 194 -11.27 16.98 12.66
N ARG A 195 -11.57 18.24 12.32
CA ARG A 195 -12.48 18.63 11.22
C ARG A 195 -12.01 18.21 9.84
N SER A 196 -10.69 18.03 9.67
CA SER A 196 -10.08 17.60 8.43
C SER A 196 -10.13 16.08 8.27
N ILE A 197 -10.17 15.32 9.37
CA ILE A 197 -10.10 13.85 9.32
C ILE A 197 -11.42 13.24 8.84
N ARG A 198 -11.33 12.35 7.84
CA ARG A 198 -12.47 11.58 7.30
C ARG A 198 -13.08 10.67 8.37
N PRO A 199 -14.38 10.33 8.29
CA PRO A 199 -15.07 9.50 9.29
C PRO A 199 -14.75 7.99 9.15
N TYR A 200 -13.58 7.64 8.63
CA TYR A 200 -13.14 6.25 8.49
C TYR A 200 -11.64 6.15 8.76
N TYR A 201 -11.24 5.02 9.34
CA TYR A 201 -9.86 4.60 9.51
C TYR A 201 -9.69 3.26 8.80
N ILE A 202 -8.70 3.18 7.90
CA ILE A 202 -8.46 2.00 7.07
C ILE A 202 -7.03 1.55 7.31
N VAL A 203 -6.86 0.24 7.53
CA VAL A 203 -5.57 -0.43 7.45
C VAL A 203 -5.62 -1.33 6.23
N THR A 204 -4.82 -0.96 5.23
CA THR A 204 -4.51 -1.83 4.09
C THR A 204 -3.07 -2.26 4.28
N PRO A 205 -2.80 -3.45 4.84
CA PRO A 205 -1.44 -3.88 5.09
C PRO A 205 -0.83 -4.37 3.77
N TRP A 206 0.24 -3.73 3.31
CA TRP A 206 0.94 -4.12 2.07
C TRP A 206 1.83 -5.35 2.28
N ARG A 207 2.09 -5.69 3.54
CA ARG A 207 2.79 -6.89 4.01
C ARG A 207 1.83 -7.66 4.91
N THR A 208 2.13 -8.94 5.18
CA THR A 208 1.38 -9.73 6.16
C THR A 208 1.20 -8.95 7.46
N CYS A 209 -0.06 -8.94 7.94
CA CYS A 209 -0.48 -8.43 9.24
C CYS A 209 -1.41 -9.47 9.86
N LYS A 210 -0.90 -10.29 10.78
CA LYS A 210 -1.68 -11.43 11.32
C LYS A 210 -2.76 -10.97 12.29
N PHE A 211 -2.45 -9.97 13.10
CA PHE A 211 -3.36 -9.44 14.11
C PHE A 211 -3.49 -7.93 14.03
N PHE A 212 -4.74 -7.45 14.03
CA PHE A 212 -5.05 -6.03 14.06
C PHE A 212 -6.09 -5.71 15.15
N ARG A 213 -5.74 -4.78 16.03
CA ARG A 213 -6.63 -4.24 17.07
C ARG A 213 -6.71 -2.73 16.93
N LEU A 214 -7.94 -2.22 16.89
CA LEU A 214 -8.23 -0.79 16.85
C LEU A 214 -8.98 -0.37 18.11
N ARG A 215 -8.52 0.70 18.74
CA ARG A 215 -9.23 1.44 19.77
C ARG A 215 -9.47 2.86 19.27
N ILE A 216 -10.66 3.39 19.48
CA ILE A 216 -11.00 4.78 19.11
C ILE A 216 -11.51 5.50 20.35
N CYS A 217 -10.90 6.64 20.67
CA CYS A 217 -11.32 7.55 21.72
C CYS A 217 -12.10 8.70 21.08
N PHE A 218 -13.43 8.70 21.18
CA PHE A 218 -14.30 9.73 20.57
C PHE A 218 -14.47 10.99 21.44
N GLY A 219 -14.11 10.90 22.72
CA GLY A 219 -14.34 11.98 23.69
C GLY A 219 -15.83 12.19 23.95
N PRO A 220 -16.28 13.43 24.21
CA PRO A 220 -17.67 13.72 24.55
C PRO A 220 -18.63 13.61 23.36
N ARG A 221 -18.12 13.63 22.12
CA ARG A 221 -18.93 13.52 20.90
C ARG A 221 -18.80 12.13 20.31
N THR A 222 -19.57 11.19 20.82
CA THR A 222 -19.66 9.83 20.29
C THR A 222 -20.48 9.81 19.01
N PRO A 223 -20.08 9.02 17.99
CA PRO A 223 -20.90 8.83 16.80
C PRO A 223 -22.18 8.06 17.15
N ALA A 224 -23.25 8.32 16.40
CA ALA A 224 -24.50 7.57 16.55
C ALA A 224 -24.35 6.09 16.17
N GLU A 225 -23.48 5.81 15.19
CA GLU A 225 -23.25 4.46 14.68
C GLU A 225 -21.75 4.23 14.38
N ILE A 226 -21.33 2.98 14.53
CA ILE A 226 -19.96 2.53 14.24
C ILE A 226 -20.04 1.25 13.42
N TRP A 227 -19.43 1.26 12.24
CA TRP A 227 -19.36 0.09 11.37
C TRP A 227 -17.93 -0.43 11.27
N ARG A 228 -17.78 -1.75 11.47
CA ARG A 228 -16.54 -2.46 11.13
C ARG A 228 -16.70 -3.06 9.76
N ILE A 229 -15.92 -2.58 8.80
CA ILE A 229 -15.91 -3.11 7.44
C ILE A 229 -14.65 -3.95 7.23
N ARG A 230 -14.81 -5.16 6.68
CA ARG A 230 -13.71 -6.04 6.28
C ARG A 230 -13.68 -6.13 4.75
N GLY A 231 -12.48 -6.24 4.17
CA GLY A 231 -12.34 -6.41 2.72
C GLY A 231 -12.71 -5.17 1.90
N LEU A 232 -12.51 -3.96 2.44
CA LEU A 232 -12.62 -2.76 1.62
C LEU A 232 -11.52 -2.77 0.55
N PRO A 233 -11.85 -2.68 -0.75
CA PRO A 233 -10.84 -2.49 -1.78
C PRO A 233 -10.10 -1.17 -1.50
N SER A 234 -8.78 -1.16 -1.70
CA SER A 234 -7.98 0.06 -1.59
C SER A 234 -8.61 1.12 -2.50
N ARG A 235 -9.01 2.25 -1.92
CA ARG A 235 -9.82 3.26 -2.61
C ARG A 235 -9.08 3.82 -3.83
N GLN A 236 -9.77 3.80 -4.98
CA GLN A 236 -9.42 4.46 -6.26
C GLN A 236 -9.23 5.97 -6.09
#